data_AF-A0A804PSQ4-F1
#
_entry.id   AF-A0A804PSQ4-F1
#
_cell.length_a   1.000
_cell.length_b   1.000
_cell.length_c   1.000
_cell.angle_alpha   90.00
_cell.angle_beta   90.00
_cell.angle_gamma   90.00
#
_symmetry.space_group_name_H-M   'P 1'
#
loop_
_entity.id
_entity.type
_entity.pdbx_description
1 polymer ?
#
loop_
_entity_poly.entity_id
_entity_poly.type
_entity_poly.pdbx_seq_one_letter_code
_entity_poly.pdbx_strand_id
1 'polypeptide(L)'
;MHTALAPFLGLTTSHEAVKQAEKLVMQSLGVIESVWLKGDAKFLLGSPQPSIADLSLVCEIMQLEIFGDEVRDRFLGAHERILVWMDKVKKATSPHFEEAHELLFQVKK
;
A
#
# COMPACT_ATOMS: atom_id res chain seq x y z
N MET A 1 1.50 -8.64 -8.72
CA MET A 1 0.95 -9.59 -9.72
C MET A 1 1.99 -10.59 -10.22
N HIS A 2 3.07 -10.18 -10.91
CA HIS A 2 4.03 -11.12 -11.52
C HIS A 2 4.71 -12.10 -10.54
N THR A 3 5.08 -11.67 -9.34
CA THR A 3 5.80 -12.56 -8.38
C THR A 3 4.87 -13.49 -7.59
N ALA A 4 3.60 -13.08 -7.38
CA ALA A 4 2.65 -13.80 -6.53
C ALA A 4 1.56 -14.53 -7.31
N LEU A 5 0.89 -13.84 -8.24
CA LEU A 5 -0.29 -14.37 -8.95
C LEU A 5 0.07 -15.08 -10.25
N ALA A 6 1.06 -14.60 -11.01
CA ALA A 6 1.39 -15.21 -12.30
C ALA A 6 1.76 -16.70 -12.17
N PRO A 7 2.60 -17.14 -11.20
CA PRO A 7 2.87 -18.56 -10.98
C PRO A 7 1.61 -19.36 -10.63
N PHE A 8 0.71 -18.78 -9.82
CA PHE A 8 -0.56 -19.40 -9.45
C PHE A 8 -1.51 -19.57 -10.65
N LEU A 9 -1.49 -18.61 -11.57
CA LEU A 9 -2.29 -18.62 -12.81
C LEU A 9 -1.64 -19.41 -13.95
N GLY A 10 -0.49 -20.06 -13.72
CA GLY A 10 0.28 -20.76 -14.76
C GLY A 10 0.87 -19.83 -15.81
N LEU A 11 1.00 -18.54 -15.51
CA LEU A 11 1.57 -17.53 -16.39
C LEU A 11 3.08 -17.38 -16.12
N THR A 12 3.84 -17.09 -17.18
CA THR A 12 5.27 -16.82 -17.05
C THR A 12 5.51 -15.49 -16.35
N THR A 13 6.51 -15.47 -15.48
CA THR A 13 6.96 -14.24 -14.83
C THR A 13 7.93 -13.51 -15.77
N SER A 14 7.77 -12.19 -15.90
CA SER A 14 8.69 -11.35 -16.65
C SER A 14 9.51 -10.52 -15.68
N HIS A 15 10.82 -10.78 -15.63
CA HIS A 15 11.74 -10.02 -14.77
C HIS A 15 11.73 -8.52 -15.10
N GLU A 16 11.64 -8.17 -16.38
CA GLU A 16 11.57 -6.78 -16.81
C GLU A 16 10.25 -6.12 -16.36
N ALA A 17 9.13 -6.85 -16.46
CA ALA A 17 7.84 -6.33 -15.99
C ALA A 17 7.81 -6.15 -14.47
N VAL A 18 8.41 -7.07 -13.70
CA VAL A 18 8.60 -6.90 -12.25
C VAL A 18 9.39 -5.64 -11.98
N LYS A 19 10.57 -5.47 -12.59
CA LYS A 19 11.44 -4.31 -12.37
C LYS A 19 10.76 -2.98 -12.70
N GLN A 20 10.00 -2.93 -13.80
CA GLN A 20 9.23 -1.75 -14.19
C GLN A 20 8.10 -1.45 -13.18
N ALA A 21 7.39 -2.48 -12.71
CA ALA A 21 6.36 -2.33 -11.69
C ALA A 21 6.94 -1.84 -10.36
N GLU A 22 8.06 -2.41 -9.90
CA GLU A 22 8.73 -1.96 -8.67
C GLU A 22 9.14 -0.48 -8.77
N LYS A 23 9.73 -0.08 -9.90
CA LYS A 23 10.08 1.32 -10.15
C LYS A 23 8.85 2.23 -10.10
N LEU A 24 7.75 1.83 -10.72
CA LEU A 24 6.52 2.62 -10.73
C LEU A 24 5.92 2.74 -9.33
N VAL A 25 5.91 1.66 -8.54
CA VAL A 25 5.44 1.68 -7.14
C VAL A 25 6.28 2.64 -6.31
N MET A 26 7.62 2.56 -6.38
CA MET A 26 8.50 3.48 -5.65
C MET A 26 8.27 4.95 -6.03
N GLN A 27 8.11 5.24 -7.32
CA GLN A 27 7.82 6.60 -7.78
C GLN A 27 6.45 7.08 -7.29
N SER A 28 5.45 6.21 -7.31
CA SER A 28 4.08 6.52 -6.87
C SER A 28 4.03 6.81 -5.37
N LEU A 29 4.71 5.99 -4.54
CA LEU A 29 4.83 6.23 -3.10
C LEU A 29 5.51 7.57 -2.81
N GLY A 30 6.59 7.90 -3.53
CA GLY A 30 7.23 9.21 -3.42
C GLY A 30 6.29 10.39 -3.73
N VAL A 31 5.42 10.25 -4.74
CA VAL A 31 4.40 11.28 -5.07
C VAL A 31 3.33 11.35 -3.97
N ILE A 32 2.86 10.22 -3.47
CA ILE A 32 1.87 10.18 -2.39
C ILE A 32 2.36 10.92 -1.15
N GLU A 33 3.58 10.63 -0.72
CA GLU A 33 4.15 11.27 0.45
C GLU A 33 4.44 12.77 0.25
N SER A 34 5.00 13.14 -0.90
CA SER A 34 5.46 14.52 -1.14
C SER A 34 4.36 15.49 -1.55
N VAL A 35 3.32 15.01 -2.24
CA VAL A 35 2.22 15.82 -2.78
C VAL A 35 0.97 15.68 -1.93
N TRP A 36 0.51 14.46 -1.69
CA TRP A 36 -0.82 14.22 -1.12
C TRP A 36 -0.83 14.18 0.42
N LEU A 37 0.32 13.88 1.05
CA LEU A 37 0.53 13.83 2.50
C LEU A 37 1.53 14.89 2.98
N LYS A 38 1.53 16.08 2.37
CA LYS A 38 2.43 17.16 2.75
C LYS A 38 2.00 17.84 4.06
N GLY A 39 2.99 18.24 4.88
CA GLY A 39 2.75 18.95 6.14
C GLY A 39 2.17 18.05 7.22
N ASP A 40 1.36 18.61 8.11
CA ASP A 40 0.76 17.89 9.26
C ASP A 40 -0.60 17.26 8.92
N ALA A 41 -0.81 16.91 7.65
CA ALA A 41 -2.06 16.35 7.16
C ALA A 41 -2.45 15.08 7.94
N LYS A 42 -3.71 15.01 8.37
CA LYS A 42 -4.26 13.79 8.98
C LYS A 42 -4.63 12.77 7.91
N PHE A 43 -5.28 13.23 6.85
CA PHE A 43 -5.76 12.44 5.72
C PHE A 43 -5.35 13.12 4.40
N LEU A 44 -5.61 12.46 3.27
CA LEU A 44 -5.33 13.02 1.95
C LEU A 44 -5.95 14.41 1.79
N LEU A 45 -5.28 15.27 1.01
CA LEU A 45 -5.67 16.66 0.77
C LEU A 45 -5.68 17.54 2.05
N GLY A 46 -5.04 17.10 3.14
CA GLY A 46 -5.06 17.82 4.42
C GLY A 46 -6.41 17.75 5.13
N SER A 47 -7.26 16.79 4.76
CA SER A 47 -8.59 16.66 5.35
C SER A 47 -8.51 16.30 6.85
N PRO A 48 -9.43 16.82 7.69
CA PRO A 48 -9.52 16.42 9.09
C PRO A 48 -10.17 15.05 9.31
N GLN A 49 -10.88 14.52 8.29
CA GLN A 49 -11.58 13.23 8.31
C GLN A 49 -11.20 12.39 7.08
N PRO A 50 -11.20 11.05 7.17
CA PRO A 50 -10.92 10.20 6.01
C PRO A 50 -12.04 10.34 4.98
N SER A 51 -11.67 10.15 3.71
CA SER A 51 -12.58 10.14 2.56
C SER A 51 -12.49 8.80 1.83
N ILE A 52 -13.34 8.62 0.81
CA ILE A 52 -13.24 7.46 -0.08
C ILE A 52 -11.87 7.39 -0.77
N ALA A 53 -11.20 8.53 -1.01
CA ALA A 53 -9.86 8.54 -1.59
C ALA A 53 -8.84 7.90 -0.64
N ASP A 54 -8.98 8.12 0.67
CA ASP A 54 -8.12 7.50 1.67
C ASP A 54 -8.30 5.98 1.70
N LEU A 55 -9.56 5.55 1.70
CA LEU A 55 -9.94 4.13 1.66
C LEU A 55 -9.43 3.44 0.39
N SER A 56 -9.67 4.03 -0.78
CA SER A 56 -9.19 3.44 -2.04
C SER A 56 -7.67 3.33 -2.05
N LEU A 57 -6.95 4.38 -1.65
CA LEU A 57 -5.49 4.36 -1.71
C LEU A 57 -4.87 3.41 -0.68
N VAL A 58 -5.39 3.36 0.55
CA VAL A 58 -4.81 2.51 1.59
C VAL A 58 -4.95 1.04 1.22
N CYS A 59 -6.09 0.64 0.64
CA CYS A 59 -6.31 -0.73 0.19
C CYS A 59 -5.31 -1.18 -0.88
N GLU A 60 -4.95 -0.29 -1.82
CA GLU A 60 -3.93 -0.61 -2.82
C GLU A 60 -2.53 -0.76 -2.21
N ILE A 61 -2.17 0.09 -1.23
CA ILE A 61 -0.88 -0.01 -0.54
C ILE A 61 -0.82 -1.25 0.35
N MET A 62 -1.92 -1.60 1.02
CA MET A 62 -2.01 -2.80 1.88
C MET A 62 -1.74 -4.10 1.11
N GLN A 63 -1.96 -4.16 -0.21
CA GLN A 63 -1.61 -5.34 -1.00
C GLN A 63 -0.09 -5.60 -1.06
N LEU A 64 0.77 -4.64 -0.72
CA LEU A 64 2.21 -4.87 -0.55
C LEU A 64 2.52 -5.85 0.59
N GLU A 65 1.62 -5.98 1.58
CA GLU A 65 1.73 -6.94 2.70
C GLU A 65 1.81 -8.39 2.24
N ILE A 66 1.20 -8.72 1.09
CA ILE A 66 1.19 -10.08 0.53
C ILE A 66 2.62 -10.58 0.26
N PHE A 67 3.58 -9.68 0.02
CA PHE A 67 4.95 -10.03 -0.34
C PHE A 67 5.88 -10.24 0.87
N GLY A 68 5.37 -10.16 2.10
CA GLY A 68 6.16 -10.34 3.31
C GLY A 68 6.81 -9.05 3.83
N ASP A 69 7.31 -9.10 5.05
CA ASP A 69 7.78 -7.93 5.80
C ASP A 69 8.97 -7.25 5.13
N GLU A 70 9.93 -8.03 4.63
CA GLU A 70 11.12 -7.49 3.96
C GLU A 70 10.77 -6.65 2.72
N VAL A 71 9.82 -7.11 1.90
CA VAL A 71 9.41 -6.41 0.69
C VAL A 71 8.58 -5.18 1.04
N ARG A 72 7.67 -5.32 2.00
CA ARG A 72 6.87 -4.22 2.54
C ARG A 72 7.76 -3.11 3.08
N ASP A 73 8.77 -3.43 3.89
CA ASP A 73 9.70 -2.47 4.49
C ASP A 73 10.61 -1.83 3.43
N ARG A 74 11.05 -2.59 2.42
CA ARG A 74 11.82 -2.05 1.29
C ARG A 74 11.05 -0.96 0.54
N PHE A 75 9.73 -1.10 0.39
CA PHE A 75 8.90 -0.09 -0.27
C PHE A 75 8.45 1.02 0.66
N LEU A 76 7.94 0.71 1.85
CA LEU A 76 7.27 1.67 2.73
C LEU A 76 8.17 2.26 3.82
N GLY A 77 9.29 1.61 4.17
CA GLY A 77 10.12 1.98 5.32
C GLY A 77 10.72 3.38 5.22
N ALA A 78 10.92 3.90 4.01
CA ALA A 78 11.39 5.26 3.78
C ALA A 78 10.27 6.33 3.79
N HIS A 79 9.00 5.92 3.91
CA HIS A 79 7.82 6.78 3.76
C HIS A 79 7.05 6.94 5.07
N GLU A 80 7.66 7.59 6.06
CA GLU A 80 7.10 7.78 7.41
C GLU A 80 5.68 8.39 7.38
N ARG A 81 5.42 9.35 6.49
CA ARG A 81 4.09 9.98 6.46
C ARG A 81 3.03 9.04 5.91
N ILE A 82 3.40 8.17 4.98
CA ILE A 82 2.50 7.11 4.49
C ILE A 82 2.19 6.17 5.65
N LEU A 83 3.20 5.71 6.41
CA LEU A 83 2.99 4.82 7.56
C LEU A 83 2.06 5.45 8.61
N VAL A 84 2.29 6.71 8.97
CA VAL A 84 1.45 7.46 9.91
C VAL A 84 0.03 7.65 9.37
N TRP A 85 -0.11 7.96 8.08
CA TRP A 85 -1.42 8.13 7.45
C TRP A 85 -2.19 6.79 7.40
N MET A 86 -1.55 5.69 7.03
CA MET A 86 -2.16 4.35 7.03
C MET A 86 -2.69 3.99 8.42
N ASP A 87 -1.92 4.25 9.49
CA ASP A 87 -2.36 4.05 10.87
C ASP A 87 -3.58 4.92 11.23
N LYS A 88 -3.62 6.18 10.78
CA LYS A 88 -4.78 7.05 10.97
C LYS A 88 -6.02 6.53 10.24
N VAL A 89 -5.89 6.07 8.99
CA VAL A 89 -7.03 5.50 8.24
C VAL A 89 -7.52 4.23 8.91
N LYS A 90 -6.62 3.33 9.29
CA LYS A 90 -6.92 2.12 10.06
C LYS A 90 -7.72 2.43 11.32
N LYS A 91 -7.23 3.34 12.17
CA LYS A 91 -7.93 3.76 13.40
C LYS A 91 -9.30 4.36 13.13
N ALA A 92 -9.43 5.17 12.08
CA ALA A 92 -10.69 5.83 11.75
C ALA A 92 -11.74 4.88 11.17
N THR A 93 -11.32 3.70 10.71
CA THR A 93 -12.18 2.72 10.01
C THR A 93 -12.26 1.37 10.74
N SER A 94 -11.63 1.27 11.91
CA SER A 94 -11.72 0.12 12.82
C SER A 94 -13.18 -0.11 13.26
N PRO A 95 -13.65 -1.36 13.37
CA PRO A 95 -12.92 -2.62 13.13
C PRO A 95 -12.90 -3.08 11.66
N HIS A 96 -13.63 -2.38 10.79
CA HIS A 96 -13.87 -2.81 9.41
C HIS A 96 -12.62 -2.77 8.53
N PHE A 97 -11.60 -1.99 8.93
CA PHE A 97 -10.30 -2.03 8.26
C PHE A 97 -9.71 -3.43 8.31
N GLU A 98 -9.63 -4.03 9.49
CA GLU A 98 -9.10 -5.38 9.67
C GLU A 98 -9.95 -6.42 8.97
N GLU A 99 -11.28 -6.32 9.08
CA GLU A 99 -12.23 -7.21 8.39
C GLU A 99 -12.02 -7.19 6.87
N ALA A 100 -11.86 -6.01 6.27
CA ALA A 100 -11.67 -5.87 4.82
C ALA A 100 -10.32 -6.41 4.32
N HIS A 101 -9.29 -6.40 5.18
CA HIS A 101 -7.93 -6.83 4.83
C HIS A 101 -7.59 -8.24 5.34
N GLU A 102 -8.50 -8.95 6.00
CA GLU A 102 -8.27 -10.29 6.56
C GLU A 102 -7.71 -11.27 5.51
N LEU A 103 -8.28 -11.24 4.30
CA LEU A 103 -7.84 -12.11 3.20
C LEU A 103 -6.39 -11.85 2.77
N LEU A 104 -5.88 -10.61 2.91
CA LEU A 104 -4.47 -10.33 2.59
C LEU A 104 -3.53 -11.10 3.52
N PHE A 105 -3.88 -11.19 4.80
CA PHE A 105 -3.07 -11.90 5.79
C PHE A 105 -3.11 -13.42 5.61
N GLN A 106 -4.18 -13.97 5.00
CA GLN A 106 -4.25 -15.39 4.66
C GLN A 106 -3.40 -15.76 3.43
N VAL A 107 -3.15 -14.81 2.53
CA VAL A 107 -2.36 -15.02 1.30
C VAL A 107 -0.88 -14.65 1.48
N LYS A 108 -0.55 -13.91 2.55
CA LYS A 108 0.81 -13.53 2.89
C LYS A 108 1.70 -14.77 2.99
N LYS A 109 2.73 -14.81 2.14
CA LYS A 109 3.73 -15.89 2.11
C LYS A 109 4.59 -15.92 3.36
#